data_AF-A0A644ZQK3-F1
#
_entry.id   AF-A0A644ZQK3-F1
#
_cell.length_a   1.000
_cell.length_b   1.000
_cell.length_c   1.000
_cell.angle_alpha   90.00
_cell.angle_beta   90.00
_cell.angle_gamma   90.00
#
_symmetry.space_group_name_H-M   'P 1'
#
loop_
_entity.id
_entity.type
_entity.pdbx_description
1 polymer ?
#
loop_
_entity_poly.entity_id
_entity_poly.type
_entity_poly.pdbx_seq_one_letter_code
_entity_poly.pdbx_strand_id
1 'polypeptide(L)'
;MSKLKSDPFKTVLVIVAGFIIIYAISIYYANDWSWALYIAIIVSILSIASKKMALLIEKAWFLLAKLLSKIIPNIILGLVFYLFLFPISLLSKLFGNKDSMSLKNPTGSVFKERKYQFTPESFKNPW
;
A
#
# COMPACT_ATOMS: atom_id res chain seq x y z
N MET A 1 -4.30 -12.43 -27.79
CA MET A 1 -3.50 -11.51 -26.95
C MET A 1 -4.36 -10.30 -26.62
N SER A 2 -4.71 -10.08 -25.35
CA SER A 2 -5.44 -8.88 -24.95
C SER A 2 -4.62 -7.64 -25.29
N LYS A 3 -5.24 -6.68 -25.98
CA LYS A 3 -4.63 -5.36 -26.24
C LYS A 3 -4.45 -4.68 -24.89
N LEU A 4 -3.21 -4.35 -24.53
CA LEU A 4 -2.96 -3.43 -23.41
C LEU A 4 -3.60 -2.07 -23.78
N LYS A 5 -4.30 -1.44 -22.83
CA LYS A 5 -4.99 -0.16 -23.05
C LYS A 5 -4.01 1.03 -23.09
N SER A 6 -2.81 0.83 -22.57
CA SER A 6 -1.72 1.81 -22.53
C SER A 6 -1.08 2.03 -23.90
N ASP A 7 -0.50 3.21 -24.07
CA ASP A 7 0.31 3.53 -25.24
C ASP A 7 1.74 3.02 -25.02
N PRO A 8 2.25 2.09 -25.84
CA PRO A 8 3.58 1.50 -25.65
C PRO A 8 4.69 2.55 -25.63
N PHE A 9 4.58 3.60 -26.44
CA PHE A 9 5.60 4.65 -26.50
C PHE A 9 5.62 5.50 -25.23
N LYS A 10 4.46 5.74 -24.61
CA LYS A 10 4.40 6.45 -23.32
C LYS A 10 5.01 5.61 -22.21
N THR A 11 4.74 4.30 -22.18
CA THR A 11 5.35 3.39 -21.21
C THR A 11 6.88 3.39 -21.34
N VAL A 12 7.39 3.25 -22.57
CA VAL A 12 8.83 3.32 -22.84
C VAL A 12 9.41 4.66 -22.38
N LEU A 13 8.74 5.78 -22.69
CA LEU A 13 9.22 7.10 -22.29
C LEU A 13 9.36 7.23 -20.77
N VAL A 14 8.39 6.70 -20.01
CA VAL A 14 8.45 6.66 -18.54
C VAL A 14 9.62 5.82 -18.05
N ILE A 15 9.88 4.66 -18.67
CA ILE A 15 11.02 3.80 -18.33
C ILE A 15 12.34 4.54 -18.58
N VAL A 16 12.50 5.16 -19.75
CA VAL A 16 13.69 5.94 -20.11
C VAL A 16 13.89 7.11 -19.15
N ALA A 17 12.84 7.87 -18.83
CA ALA A 17 12.90 8.95 -17.86
C ALA A 17 13.35 8.46 -16.48
N GLY A 18 12.84 7.31 -16.01
CA GLY A 18 13.26 6.69 -14.75
C GLY A 18 14.75 6.36 -14.73
N PHE A 19 15.28 5.73 -15.77
CA PHE A 19 16.72 5.43 -15.86
C PHE A 19 17.60 6.67 -15.95
N ILE A 20 17.14 7.74 -16.61
CA ILE A 20 17.85 9.02 -16.63
C ILE A 20 17.91 9.64 -15.23
N ILE A 21 16.81 9.58 -14.47
CA ILE A 21 16.78 10.07 -13.08
C ILE A 21 17.74 9.27 -12.20
N ILE A 22 17.79 7.94 -12.36
CA ILE A 22 18.75 7.08 -11.63
C ILE A 22 20.19 7.49 -11.94
N TYR A 23 20.50 7.74 -13.23
CA TYR A 23 21.82 8.23 -13.62
C TYR A 23 22.14 9.62 -13.02
N ALA A 24 21.17 10.53 -13.01
CA ALA A 24 21.33 11.85 -12.41
C ALA A 24 21.61 11.79 -10.89
N ILE A 25 20.92 10.89 -10.18
CA ILE A 25 21.19 10.62 -8.76
C ILE A 25 22.59 10.01 -8.58
N SER A 26 23.00 9.12 -9.47
CA SER A 26 24.33 8.51 -9.42
C SER A 26 25.45 9.54 -9.49
N ILE A 27 25.32 10.53 -10.39
CA ILE A 27 26.26 11.66 -10.49
C ILE A 27 26.32 12.42 -9.17
N TYR A 28 25.17 12.69 -8.55
CA TYR A 28 25.09 13.43 -7.29
C TYR A 28 25.81 12.72 -6.14
N TYR A 29 25.71 11.39 -6.07
CA TYR A 29 26.37 10.57 -5.05
C TYR A 29 27.80 10.15 -5.42
N ALA A 30 28.37 10.71 -6.50
CA ALA A 30 29.70 10.34 -7.03
C ALA A 30 29.88 8.82 -7.23
N ASN A 31 28.80 8.14 -7.63
CA ASN A 31 28.81 6.71 -7.94
C ASN A 31 28.77 6.53 -9.46
N ASP A 32 29.49 5.53 -9.99
CA ASP A 32 29.59 5.30 -11.43
C ASP A 32 28.52 4.31 -11.91
N TRP A 33 27.26 4.72 -11.95
CA TRP A 33 26.17 3.93 -12.56
C TRP A 33 25.92 4.29 -14.02
N SER A 34 26.99 4.37 -14.81
CA SER A 34 26.92 4.65 -16.25
C SER A 34 26.06 3.63 -17.00
N TRP A 35 25.91 2.41 -16.45
CA TRP A 35 25.04 1.36 -16.98
C TRP A 35 23.58 1.82 -17.14
N ALA A 36 23.07 2.67 -16.26
CA ALA A 36 21.68 3.15 -16.33
C ALA A 36 21.44 4.01 -17.59
N LEU A 37 22.43 4.83 -17.97
CA LEU A 37 22.37 5.64 -19.18
C LEU A 37 22.44 4.79 -20.45
N TYR A 38 23.31 3.78 -20.48
CA TYR A 38 23.37 2.86 -21.62
C TYR A 38 22.04 2.12 -21.83
N ILE A 39 21.40 1.66 -20.76
CA ILE A 39 20.08 1.02 -20.85
C ILE A 39 19.03 2.00 -21.38
N ALA A 40 19.00 3.24 -20.88
CA ALA A 40 18.05 4.26 -21.34
C ALA A 40 18.18 4.52 -22.86
N ILE A 41 19.41 4.64 -23.36
CA ILE A 41 19.68 4.85 -24.78
C ILE A 41 19.25 3.63 -25.61
N ILE A 42 19.65 2.42 -25.21
CA ILE A 42 19.33 1.18 -25.93
C ILE A 42 17.81 0.99 -26.00
N VAL A 43 17.11 1.13 -24.88
CA VAL A 43 15.65 0.99 -24.80
C VAL A 43 14.94 2.03 -25.66
N SER A 44 15.42 3.28 -25.66
CA SER A 44 14.87 4.35 -26.51
C SER A 44 15.04 4.04 -28.00
N ILE A 45 16.25 3.68 -28.42
CA ILE A 45 16.55 3.35 -29.83
C ILE A 45 15.74 2.15 -30.30
N LEU A 46 15.71 1.05 -29.53
CA LEU A 46 14.97 -0.17 -29.88
C LEU A 46 13.47 0.10 -30.02
N SER A 47 12.92 0.98 -29.18
CA SER A 47 11.50 1.32 -29.19
C SER A 47 11.12 2.18 -30.40
N ILE A 48 11.98 3.10 -30.81
CA ILE A 48 11.79 3.91 -32.02
C ILE A 48 11.94 3.05 -33.27
N ALA A 49 12.92 2.13 -33.28
CA ALA A 49 13.20 1.26 -34.42
C ALA A 49 12.03 0.32 -34.77
N SER A 50 11.25 -0.13 -33.78
CA SER A 50 10.11 -1.00 -34.04
C SER A 50 9.01 -0.93 -32.99
N LYS A 51 7.77 -0.72 -33.44
CA LYS A 51 6.57 -0.82 -32.59
C LYS A 51 6.40 -2.19 -31.94
N LYS A 52 6.90 -3.28 -32.57
CA LYS A 52 6.87 -4.62 -31.97
C LYS A 52 7.78 -4.71 -30.74
N MET A 53 8.95 -4.06 -30.78
CA MET A 53 9.88 -4.02 -29.65
C MET A 53 9.31 -3.20 -28.49
N ALA A 54 8.75 -2.02 -28.77
CA ALA A 54 8.05 -1.23 -27.76
C ALA A 54 6.94 -2.03 -27.04
N LEU A 55 6.16 -2.84 -27.77
CA LEU A 55 5.15 -3.73 -27.19
C LEU A 55 5.73 -4.85 -26.32
N LEU A 56 6.91 -5.39 -26.66
CA LEU A 56 7.56 -6.42 -25.83
C LEU A 56 8.09 -5.81 -24.54
N ILE A 57 8.71 -4.64 -24.61
CA ILE A 57 9.21 -3.90 -23.45
C ILE A 57 8.05 -3.53 -22.53
N GLU A 58 6.95 -3.02 -23.08
CA GLU A 58 5.73 -2.73 -22.34
C GLU A 58 5.20 -3.99 -21.62
N LYS A 59 5.11 -5.13 -22.31
CA LYS A 59 4.66 -6.38 -21.70
C LYS A 59 5.57 -6.84 -20.55
N ALA A 60 6.88 -6.78 -20.74
CA ALA A 60 7.85 -7.12 -19.70
C ALA A 60 7.69 -6.20 -18.48
N TRP A 61 7.52 -4.90 -18.72
CA TRP A 61 7.28 -3.91 -17.68
C TRP A 61 5.99 -4.18 -16.90
N PHE A 62 4.88 -4.46 -17.57
CA PHE A 62 3.62 -4.80 -16.89
C PHE A 62 3.68 -6.12 -16.13
N LEU A 63 4.45 -7.10 -16.61
CA LEU A 63 4.65 -8.37 -15.90
C LEU A 63 5.41 -8.13 -14.60
N LEU A 64 6.45 -7.29 -14.63
CA LEU A 64 7.14 -6.82 -13.43
C LEU A 64 6.20 -6.06 -12.49
N ALA A 65 5.43 -5.09 -13.00
CA ALA A 65 4.47 -4.34 -12.20
C ALA A 65 3.42 -5.25 -11.54
N LYS A 66 2.95 -6.30 -12.23
CA LYS A 66 2.03 -7.30 -11.67
C LYS A 66 2.65 -8.10 -10.52
N LEU A 67 3.92 -8.46 -10.64
CA LEU A 67 4.64 -9.16 -9.58
C LEU A 67 4.79 -8.25 -8.35
N LEU A 68 5.23 -7.00 -8.56
CA LEU A 68 5.36 -6.00 -7.51
C LEU A 68 4.00 -5.72 -6.84
N SER A 69 2.92 -5.63 -7.62
CA SER A 69 1.56 -5.40 -7.11
C SER A 69 1.04 -6.53 -6.21
N LYS A 70 1.63 -7.73 -6.24
CA LYS A 70 1.29 -8.79 -5.28
C LYS A 70 2.05 -8.66 -3.97
N ILE A 71 3.27 -8.15 -4.03
CA ILE A 71 4.19 -8.08 -2.89
C ILE A 71 3.95 -6.80 -2.08
N ILE A 72 3.84 -5.67 -2.78
CA ILE A 72 3.73 -4.33 -2.19
C ILE A 72 2.54 -4.20 -1.21
N PRO A 73 1.31 -4.66 -1.52
CA PRO A 73 0.20 -4.51 -0.58
C PRO A 73 0.45 -5.20 0.76
N ASN A 74 1.08 -6.38 0.74
CA ASN A 74 1.41 -7.10 1.97
C ASN A 74 2.48 -6.37 2.77
N ILE A 75 3.49 -5.80 2.10
CA ILE A 75 4.53 -4.99 2.75
C ILE A 75 3.91 -3.72 3.37
N ILE A 76 3.09 -2.99 2.61
CA ILE A 76 2.43 -1.78 3.10
C ILE A 76 1.53 -2.11 4.28
N LEU A 77 0.72 -3.17 4.19
CA LEU A 77 -0.16 -3.58 5.28
C LEU A 77 0.63 -4.00 6.53
N GLY A 78 1.74 -4.74 6.34
CA GLY A 78 2.65 -5.09 7.41
C GLY A 78 3.27 -3.87 8.07
N LEU A 79 3.75 -2.90 7.29
CA LEU A 79 4.29 -1.64 7.80
C LEU A 79 3.24 -0.85 8.59
N VAL A 80 2.02 -0.72 8.05
CA VAL A 80 0.91 -0.05 8.74
C VAL A 80 0.59 -0.77 10.06
N PHE A 81 0.59 -2.10 10.06
CA PHE A 81 0.36 -2.88 11.27
C PHE A 81 1.46 -2.61 12.30
N TYR A 82 2.74 -2.74 11.96
CA TYR A 82 3.82 -2.61 12.93
C TYR A 82 4.09 -1.17 13.38
N LEU A 83 3.87 -0.17 12.52
CA LEU A 83 4.12 1.24 12.84
C LEU A 83 2.94 1.91 13.55
N PHE A 84 1.70 1.50 13.27
CA PHE A 84 0.51 2.12 13.85
C PHE A 84 -0.26 1.16 14.74
N LEU A 85 -0.81 0.08 14.19
CA LEU A 85 -1.75 -0.77 14.93
C LEU A 85 -1.10 -1.47 16.12
N PHE A 86 0.11 -1.99 15.94
CA PHE A 86 0.87 -2.70 16.97
C PHE A 86 1.18 -1.80 18.16
N PRO A 87 1.82 -0.62 18.02
CA PRO A 87 2.08 0.25 19.16
C PRO A 87 0.78 0.77 19.80
N ILE A 88 -0.24 1.08 19.01
CA ILE A 88 -1.56 1.47 19.55
C ILE A 88 -2.15 0.33 20.41
N SER A 89 -2.06 -0.92 19.95
CA SER A 89 -2.53 -2.08 20.71
C SER A 89 -1.74 -2.30 22.00
N LEU A 90 -0.42 -2.06 21.98
CA LEU A 90 0.44 -2.19 23.15
C LEU A 90 0.09 -1.12 24.18
N LEU A 91 -0.04 0.14 23.75
CA LEU A 91 -0.48 1.25 24.59
C LEU A 91 -1.86 1.01 25.16
N SER A 92 -2.80 0.50 24.35
CA SER A 92 -4.14 0.14 24.81
C SER A 92 -4.11 -0.99 25.84
N LYS A 93 -3.21 -1.97 25.73
CA LYS A 93 -3.04 -3.01 26.75
C LYS A 93 -2.39 -2.50 28.04
N LEU A 94 -1.46 -1.55 27.95
CA LEU A 94 -0.74 -1.01 29.10
C LEU A 94 -1.56 0.04 29.86
N PHE A 95 -2.24 0.92 29.14
CA PHE A 95 -2.96 2.08 29.71
C PHE A 95 -4.49 1.98 29.61
N GLY A 96 -5.03 1.09 28.78
CA GLY A 96 -6.47 0.92 28.62
C GLY A 96 -7.10 0.08 29.73
N ASN A 97 -8.41 0.26 29.90
CA ASN A 97 -9.19 -0.54 30.84
C ASN A 97 -9.10 -2.04 30.48
N LYS A 98 -8.54 -2.83 31.40
CA LYS A 98 -8.37 -4.29 31.25
C LYS A 98 -9.68 -5.05 31.04
N ASP A 99 -10.82 -4.42 31.34
CA ASP A 99 -12.13 -5.08 31.33
C ASP A 99 -13.26 -4.17 30.79
N SER A 100 -13.01 -3.45 29.70
CA SER A 100 -14.03 -2.59 29.06
C SER A 100 -15.26 -3.37 28.58
N MET A 101 -15.08 -4.65 28.25
CA MET A 101 -16.13 -5.56 27.80
C MET A 101 -16.63 -6.52 28.89
N SER A 102 -16.19 -6.36 30.15
CA SER A 102 -16.56 -7.27 31.27
C SER A 102 -16.40 -8.75 30.90
N LEU A 103 -15.27 -9.09 30.26
CA LEU A 103 -15.00 -10.43 29.73
C LEU A 103 -14.57 -11.41 30.81
N LYS A 104 -14.05 -10.91 31.94
CA LYS A 104 -13.86 -11.72 33.14
C LYS A 104 -15.08 -11.52 34.01
N ASN A 105 -15.77 -12.60 34.36
CA ASN A 105 -16.94 -12.57 35.22
C ASN A 105 -16.48 -12.61 36.69
N PRO A 106 -16.36 -11.47 37.41
CA PRO A 106 -15.82 -11.45 38.76
C PRO A 106 -16.92 -11.71 39.79
N THR A 107 -18.18 -11.68 39.37
CA THR A 107 -19.40 -11.69 40.17
C THR A 107 -20.41 -12.64 39.56
N GLY A 108 -21.33 -13.20 40.37
CA GLY A 108 -22.31 -14.21 39.92
C GLY A 108 -23.30 -13.75 38.85
N SER A 109 -23.26 -12.48 38.42
CA SER A 109 -24.17 -11.92 37.40
C SER A 109 -23.45 -10.86 36.56
N VAL A 110 -23.72 -10.89 35.25
CA VAL A 110 -23.26 -9.90 34.26
C VAL A 110 -24.26 -8.73 34.14
N PHE A 111 -25.42 -8.83 34.79
CA PHE A 111 -26.41 -7.76 34.79
C PHE A 111 -25.93 -6.56 35.62
N LYS A 112 -25.92 -5.38 35.01
CA LYS A 112 -25.68 -4.12 35.72
C LYS A 112 -26.99 -3.65 36.35
N GLU A 113 -27.01 -3.42 37.65
CA GLU A 113 -28.14 -2.78 38.31
C GLU A 113 -28.33 -1.36 37.77
N ARG A 114 -29.42 -1.11 37.05
CA ARG A 114 -29.84 0.25 36.67
C ARG A 114 -30.78 0.80 37.74
N LYS A 115 -30.30 1.76 38.54
CA LYS A 115 -31.14 2.64 39.35
C LYS A 115 -31.74 3.75 38.47
N TYR A 116 -32.50 3.36 37.45
CA TYR A 116 -33.21 4.30 36.59
C TYR A 116 -34.58 4.61 37.21
N GLN A 117 -34.86 5.89 37.44
CA GLN A 117 -36.21 6.32 37.83
C GLN A 117 -37.03 6.51 36.57
N PHE A 118 -38.06 5.68 36.40
CA PHE A 118 -38.98 5.79 35.28
C PHE A 118 -39.81 7.07 35.43
N THR A 119 -39.73 7.96 34.43
CA THR A 119 -40.60 9.14 34.34
C THR A 119 -41.72 8.87 33.34
N PRO A 120 -42.83 9.62 33.38
CA PRO A 120 -43.91 9.50 32.40
C PRO A 120 -43.42 9.66 30.95
N GLU A 121 -42.38 10.46 30.71
CA GLU A 121 -41.79 10.60 29.37
C GLU A 121 -41.10 9.31 28.88
N SER A 122 -40.58 8.47 29.79
CA SER A 122 -39.94 7.19 29.44
C SER A 122 -40.90 6.21 28.77
N PHE A 123 -42.21 6.40 28.93
CA PHE A 123 -43.26 5.56 28.34
C PHE A 123 -43.80 6.11 27.02
N LYS A 124 -43.30 7.27 26.56
CA LYS A 124 -43.73 7.85 25.30
C LYS A 124 -42.92 7.25 24.15
N ASN A 125 -43.61 6.54 23.25
CA ASN A 125 -43.02 5.79 22.12
C ASN A 125 -42.00 4.71 22.56
N PRO A 126 -42.45 3.64 23.24
CA PRO A 126 -41.58 2.59 23.77
C PRO A 126 -41.04 1.61 22.71
N TRP A 127 -41.36 1.82 21.42
CA TRP A 127 -40.96 0.95 20.30
C TRP A 127 -39.73 1.47 19.58
#